data_AF-A0A832K3A6-F1
#
_entry.id   AF-A0A832K3A6-F1
#
_cell.length_a   1.000
_cell.length_b   1.000
_cell.length_c   1.000
_cell.angle_alpha   90.00
_cell.angle_beta   90.00
_cell.angle_gamma   90.00
#
_symmetry.space_group_name_H-M   'P 1'
#
loop_
_entity.id
_entity.type
_entity.pdbx_description
1 polymer ?
#
loop_
_entity_poly.entity_id
_entity_poly.type
_entity_poly.pdbx_seq_one_letter_code
_entity_poly.pdbx_strand_id
1 'polypeptide(L)'
;MNTHTPRKHHCLFVLDTNVLMHDPTALFRFMEHDLYIPMVVLEELDAGKKGASETARNVRQVSRFLDDMLTDIDLAHIRDGLTIKTAFAENTDHLG
;
A
#
# COMPACT_ATOMS: atom_id res chain seq x y z
N MET A 1 33.57 -23.06 -7.64
CA MET A 1 32.18 -23.04 -8.14
C MET A 1 31.49 -21.85 -7.49
N ASN A 2 31.19 -20.81 -8.25
CA ASN A 2 30.58 -19.59 -7.72
C ASN A 2 29.06 -19.79 -7.65
N THR A 3 28.51 -19.94 -6.46
CA THR A 3 27.05 -19.97 -6.25
C THR A 3 26.53 -18.54 -6.27
N HIS A 4 26.10 -18.08 -7.44
CA HIS A 4 25.37 -16.82 -7.57
C HIS A 4 23.92 -17.08 -7.13
N THR A 5 23.65 -16.96 -5.82
CA THR A 5 22.27 -16.86 -5.34
C THR A 5 21.69 -15.56 -5.92
N PRO A 6 20.65 -15.58 -6.76
CA PRO A 6 20.04 -14.34 -7.24
C PRO A 6 19.51 -13.61 -6.02
N ARG A 7 20.03 -12.40 -5.74
CA ARG A 7 19.44 -11.55 -4.71
C ARG A 7 17.99 -11.30 -5.13
N LYS A 8 17.01 -11.76 -4.35
CA LYS A 8 15.63 -11.28 -4.50
C LYS A 8 15.69 -9.76 -4.35
N HIS A 9 15.42 -9.05 -5.44
CA HIS A 9 15.59 -7.60 -5.47
C HIS A 9 14.42 -6.95 -4.72
N HIS A 10 14.64 -6.56 -3.46
CA HIS A 10 13.75 -5.62 -2.78
C HIS A 10 13.78 -4.28 -3.51
N CYS A 11 12.74 -4.01 -4.29
CA CYS A 11 12.50 -2.73 -4.96
C CYS A 11 11.54 -1.85 -4.13
N LEU A 12 11.74 -0.53 -4.19
CA LEU A 12 10.81 0.47 -3.69
C LEU A 12 9.86 0.88 -4.83
N PHE A 13 8.57 0.67 -4.66
CA PHE A 13 7.56 1.12 -5.62
C PHE A 13 6.96 2.45 -5.20
N VAL A 14 6.87 3.38 -6.14
CA VAL A 14 6.12 4.62 -5.97
C VAL A 14 4.72 4.39 -6.52
N LEU A 15 3.70 4.50 -5.67
CA LEU A 15 2.31 4.43 -6.14
C LEU A 15 1.85 5.79 -6.62
N ASP A 16 1.11 5.76 -7.73
CA ASP A 16 0.44 6.89 -8.35
C ASP A 16 -1.07 6.81 -8.06
N THR A 17 -1.72 7.97 -7.98
CA THR A 17 -3.17 8.11 -7.77
C THR A 17 -3.96 7.34 -8.82
N ASN A 18 -3.56 7.34 -10.09
CA ASN A 18 -4.28 6.64 -11.16
C ASN A 18 -4.39 5.14 -10.88
N VAL A 19 -3.31 4.52 -10.39
CA VAL A 19 -3.32 3.10 -10.05
C VAL A 19 -4.35 2.84 -8.94
N LEU A 20 -4.36 3.67 -7.90
CA LEU A 20 -5.28 3.56 -6.77
C LEU A 20 -6.74 3.87 -7.14
N MET A 21 -6.96 4.83 -8.04
CA MET A 21 -8.27 5.20 -8.56
C MET A 21 -8.92 4.09 -9.39
N HIS A 22 -8.10 3.29 -10.07
CA HIS A 22 -8.57 2.15 -10.85
C HIS A 22 -8.55 0.83 -10.08
N ASP A 23 -7.66 0.70 -9.09
CA ASP A 23 -7.49 -0.52 -8.31
C ASP A 23 -7.09 -0.24 -6.85
N PRO A 24 -8.08 -0.17 -5.94
CA PRO A 24 -7.81 0.03 -4.51
C PRO A 24 -6.96 -1.05 -3.86
N THR A 25 -6.94 -2.25 -4.44
CA THR A 25 -6.21 -3.39 -3.85
C THR A 25 -4.73 -3.36 -4.16
N ALA A 26 -4.28 -2.47 -5.04
CA ALA A 26 -2.87 -2.29 -5.37
C ALA A 26 -1.99 -2.06 -4.13
N LEU A 27 -2.51 -1.42 -3.07
CA LEU A 27 -1.83 -1.25 -1.78
C LEU A 27 -1.30 -2.56 -1.18
N PHE A 28 -1.96 -3.70 -1.46
CA PHE A 28 -1.66 -4.99 -0.81
C PHE A 28 -0.95 -5.99 -1.74
N ARG A 29 -0.64 -5.62 -2.98
CA ARG A 29 -0.10 -6.56 -3.99
C ARG A 29 1.42 -6.69 -3.99
N PHE A 30 2.11 -5.83 -3.25
CA PHE A 30 3.56 -5.68 -3.32
C PHE A 30 4.28 -6.39 -2.17
N MET A 31 3.83 -7.58 -1.77
CA MET A 31 4.21 -8.28 -0.52
C MET A 31 5.70 -8.23 -0.11
N GLU A 32 6.64 -8.32 -1.06
CA GLU A 32 8.09 -8.32 -0.78
C GLU A 32 8.75 -6.94 -0.96
N HIS A 33 7.97 -5.90 -1.24
CA HIS A 33 8.45 -4.60 -1.70
C HIS A 33 7.92 -3.46 -0.84
N ASP A 34 8.79 -2.47 -0.62
CA ASP A 34 8.40 -1.26 0.07
C ASP A 34 7.57 -0.37 -0.85
N LEU A 35 6.60 0.33 -0.25
CA LEU A 35 5.69 1.21 -0.96
C LEU A 35 5.89 2.66 -0.50
N TYR A 36 6.20 3.52 -1.45
CA TYR A 36 6.24 4.96 -1.24
C TYR A 36 4.99 5.60 -1.82
N ILE A 37 4.19 6.24 -0.96
CA ILE A 37 3.02 7.01 -1.37
C ILE A 37 3.37 8.50 -1.21
N PRO A 38 3.57 9.24 -2.30
CA PRO A 38 3.80 10.68 -2.24
C PRO A 38 2.60 11.40 -1.59
N MET A 39 2.85 12.46 -0.82
CA MET A 39 1.77 13.27 -0.22
C MET A 39 0.78 13.82 -1.25
N VAL A 40 1.26 14.18 -2.45
CA VAL A 40 0.40 14.64 -3.56
C VAL A 40 -0.65 13.58 -3.96
N VAL A 41 -0.34 12.29 -3.83
CA VAL A 41 -1.30 11.22 -4.11
C VAL A 41 -2.45 11.23 -3.10
N LEU A 42 -2.16 11.52 -1.83
CA LEU A 42 -3.19 11.65 -0.80
C LEU A 42 -4.12 12.84 -1.08
N GLU A 43 -3.56 13.96 -1.52
CA GLU A 43 -4.32 15.17 -1.89
C GLU A 43 -5.22 14.92 -3.10
N GLU A 44 -4.70 14.24 -4.13
CA GLU A 44 -5.45 13.87 -5.33
C GLU A 44 -6.58 12.88 -5.03
N LEU A 45 -6.32 11.89 -4.16
CA LEU A 45 -7.34 10.99 -3.66
C LEU A 45 -8.41 11.76 -2.87
N ASP A 46 -8.05 12.72 -2.02
CA ASP A 46 -9.05 13.50 -1.30
C ASP A 46 -9.97 14.29 -2.25
N ALA A 47 -9.38 14.95 -3.26
CA ALA A 47 -10.12 15.66 -4.30
C ALA A 47 -11.04 14.74 -5.12
N GLY A 48 -10.60 13.49 -5.38
CA GLY A 48 -11.30 12.48 -6.16
C GLY A 48 -12.53 11.84 -5.47
N LYS A 49 -12.81 12.15 -4.21
CA LYS A 49 -13.94 11.56 -3.44
C LYS A 49 -15.33 11.98 -3.95
N LYS A 50 -15.41 12.98 -4.84
CA LYS A 50 -16.66 13.62 -5.27
C LYS A 50 -17.42 12.80 -6.31
N GLY A 51 -18.74 12.78 -6.18
CA GLY A 51 -19.64 12.13 -7.14
C GLY A 51 -19.86 10.64 -6.89
N ALA A 52 -20.61 10.02 -7.79
CA ALA A 52 -21.09 8.64 -7.69
C ALA A 52 -20.43 7.67 -8.69
N SER A 53 -19.35 8.09 -9.36
CA SER A 53 -18.62 7.23 -10.29
C SER A 53 -17.94 6.07 -9.58
N GLU A 54 -17.63 5.02 -10.33
CA GLU A 54 -16.80 3.89 -9.85
C GLU A 54 -15.44 4.39 -9.35
N THR A 55 -14.82 5.32 -10.08
CA THR A 55 -13.58 5.96 -9.67
C THR A 55 -13.70 6.64 -8.32
N ALA A 56 -14.76 7.43 -8.07
CA ALA A 56 -14.99 8.06 -6.78
C ALA A 56 -15.25 7.03 -5.66
N ARG A 57 -15.88 5.89 -5.99
CA ARG A 57 -16.03 4.77 -5.06
C ARG A 57 -14.69 4.14 -4.71
N ASN A 58 -13.84 3.88 -5.69
CA ASN A 58 -12.50 3.32 -5.51
C ASN A 58 -11.64 4.25 -4.66
N VAL A 59 -11.64 5.55 -4.95
CA VAL A 59 -10.96 6.57 -4.14
C VAL A 59 -11.39 6.55 -2.68
N ARG A 60 -12.70 6.46 -2.42
CA ARG A 60 -13.22 6.34 -1.05
C ARG A 60 -12.77 5.04 -0.37
N GLN A 61 -12.66 3.94 -1.11
CA GLN A 61 -12.16 2.68 -0.59
C GLN A 61 -10.66 2.75 -0.25
N VAL A 62 -9.85 3.34 -1.13
CA VAL A 62 -8.41 3.59 -0.87
C VAL A 62 -8.23 4.44 0.37
N SER A 63 -8.99 5.53 0.49
CA SER A 63 -8.90 6.42 1.66
C SER A 63 -9.17 5.67 2.96
N ARG A 64 -10.19 4.80 2.98
CA ARG A 64 -10.48 3.95 4.15
C ARG A 64 -9.33 2.99 4.48
N PHE A 65 -8.73 2.35 3.47
CA PHE A 65 -7.57 1.49 3.70
C PHE A 65 -6.38 2.25 4.29
N LEU A 66 -6.13 3.47 3.80
CA LEU A 66 -5.07 4.33 4.33
C LEU A 66 -5.39 4.77 5.76
N ASP A 67 -6.62 5.21 6.02
CA ASP A 67 -7.08 5.60 7.37
C ASP A 67 -6.95 4.43 8.35
N ASP A 68 -7.40 3.23 7.98
CA ASP A 68 -7.30 2.01 8.80
C ASP A 68 -5.84 1.65 9.10
N MET A 69 -4.94 1.78 8.12
CA MET A 69 -3.50 1.55 8.35
C MET A 69 -2.90 2.59 9.29
N LEU A 70 -3.28 3.87 9.13
CA LEU A 70 -2.76 5.00 9.90
C LEU A 70 -3.34 5.13 11.31
N THR A 71 -4.49 4.51 11.59
CA THR A 71 -5.22 4.68 12.86
C THR A 71 -4.39 4.31 14.10
N ASP A 72 -3.49 3.33 14.00
CA ASP A 72 -2.63 2.88 15.11
C ASP A 72 -1.20 3.47 15.05
N ILE A 73 -0.96 4.43 14.15
CA ILE A 73 0.37 4.98 13.90
C ILE A 73 0.47 6.38 14.50
N ASP A 74 1.41 6.55 15.42
CA ASP A 74 1.81 7.88 15.89
C ASP A 74 2.51 8.62 14.75
N LEU A 75 2.06 9.84 14.44
CA LEU A 75 2.56 10.71 13.38
C LEU A 75 4.09 10.87 13.43
N ALA A 76 4.70 10.75 14.61
CA ALA A 76 6.15 10.76 14.80
C ALA A 76 6.88 9.61 14.07
N HIS A 77 6.21 8.47 13.83
CA HIS A 77 6.77 7.27 13.22
C HIS A 77 6.48 7.14 11.72
N ILE A 78 5.66 8.03 11.13
CA ILE A 78 5.38 8.01 9.67
C ILE A 78 6.68 8.18 8.87
N ARG A 79 7.66 8.92 9.40
CA ARG A 79 8.93 9.17 8.73
C ARG A 79 9.81 7.92 8.62
N ASP A 80 9.58 6.91 9.46
CA ASP A 80 10.34 5.67 9.49
C ASP A 80 9.75 4.60 8.55
N GLY A 81 8.61 4.90 7.91
CA GLY A 81 7.91 3.99 7.01
C GLY A 81 6.91 3.09 7.74
N LEU A 82 5.89 2.63 7.01
CA LEU A 82 4.78 1.85 7.58
C LEU A 82 4.78 0.45 7.01
N THR A 83 4.78 -0.55 7.88
CA THR A 83 4.56 -1.93 7.44
C THR A 83 3.12 -2.11 7.03
N ILE A 84 2.90 -2.42 5.76
CA ILE A 84 1.58 -2.76 5.24
C ILE A 84 1.23 -4.14 5.80
N LYS A 85 0.26 -4.18 6.74
CA LYS A 85 -0.28 -5.44 7.25
C LYS A 85 -1.11 -6.11 6.16
N THR A 86 -0.51 -7.02 5.42
CA THR A 86 -1.25 -7.87 4.47
C THR A 86 -2.09 -8.84 5.30
N ALA A 87 -3.42 -8.66 5.37
CA ALA A 87 -4.35 -9.52 6.11
C ALA A 87 -4.44 -10.98 5.61
N PHE A 88 -3.49 -11.43 4.78
CA PHE A 88 -3.44 -12.77 4.18
C PHE A 88 -2.16 -13.56 4.54
N ALA A 89 -1.28 -13.05 5.41
CA ALA A 89 0.00 -13.68 5.71
C ALA A 89 0.05 -14.51 7.01
N GLU A 90 -1.05 -14.64 7.76
CA GLU A 90 -1.09 -15.42 9.02
C GLU A 90 -1.79 -16.78 8.83
N ASN A 91 -1.30 -17.64 7.93
CA ASN A 91 -1.67 -19.07 7.98
C ASN A 91 -0.72 -20.02 7.25
N THR A 92 0.60 -19.87 7.41
CA THR A 92 1.56 -20.94 7.05
C THR A 92 2.80 -20.87 7.94
N ASP A 93 2.67 -21.22 9.22
CA ASP A 93 3.85 -21.66 9.98
C ASP A 93 3.48 -22.55 11.19
N HIS A 94 2.63 -23.54 10.96
CA HIS A 94 2.40 -24.64 11.91
C HIS A 94 2.24 -25.98 11.16
N LEU A 95 3.33 -26.44 10.55
CA LEU A 95 3.56 -27.86 10.25
C LEU A 95 5.02 -28.19 10.60
N GLY A 96 5.25 -28.35 11.90
CA GLY A 96 6.37 -29.10 12.47
C GLY A 96 5.86 -30.39 13.07
#